data_AF-A0A3R9WM01-F1
#
_entry.id   AF-A0A3R9WM01-F1
#
_cell.length_a   1.000
_cell.length_b   1.000
_cell.length_c   1.000
_cell.angle_alpha   90.00
_cell.angle_beta   90.00
_cell.angle_gamma   90.00
#
_symmetry.space_group_name_H-M   'P 1'
#
loop_
_entity.id
_entity.type
_entity.pdbx_description
1 polymer ?
#
loop_
_entity_poly.entity_id
_entity_poly.type
_entity_poly.pdbx_seq_one_letter_code
_entity_poly.pdbx_strand_id
1 'polypeptide(L)'
;MATGPGDQEATVPEASTTGSAAPRSLAEALRARDDAALGALLHARPDLLNPVPGDLTQLATRAGTRASVVRALDRLDRFALQTAEALAVAPDPCDRATLEGLLTGTPGAGEAPFDEALVAAVRAALPGALATLRDQAVVWGDDRTLRLVRTARELLAPAPSRPSPTGLG
;
A
#
# COMPACT_ATOMS: atom_id res chain seq x y z
N MET A 1 -37.81 -34.88 43.59
CA MET A 1 -36.36 -34.61 43.45
C MET A 1 -36.02 -34.85 41.98
N ALA A 2 -36.03 -33.77 41.19
CA ALA A 2 -34.83 -33.10 40.62
C ALA A 2 -34.42 -33.75 39.28
N THR A 3 -34.88 -33.25 38.13
CA THR A 3 -34.32 -32.18 37.26
C THR A 3 -33.01 -32.55 36.57
N GLY A 4 -33.00 -32.57 35.23
CA GLY A 4 -31.83 -32.28 34.40
C GLY A 4 -31.62 -33.19 33.17
N PRO A 5 -31.85 -32.70 31.93
CA PRO A 5 -31.25 -33.25 30.73
C PRO A 5 -29.84 -32.66 30.54
N GLY A 6 -28.87 -33.52 30.24
CA GLY A 6 -27.50 -33.12 29.92
C GLY A 6 -27.30 -33.13 28.41
N ASP A 7 -27.64 -32.01 27.77
CA ASP A 7 -27.07 -31.62 26.49
C ASP A 7 -25.56 -31.45 26.67
N GLN A 8 -24.75 -32.30 26.05
CA GLN A 8 -23.35 -31.98 25.77
C GLN A 8 -23.05 -32.37 24.33
N GLU A 9 -23.48 -31.46 23.48
CA GLU A 9 -22.90 -31.06 22.21
C GLU A 9 -21.38 -31.32 22.22
N ALA A 10 -20.96 -32.38 21.54
CA ALA A 10 -19.56 -32.64 21.28
C ALA A 10 -19.07 -31.55 20.33
N THR A 11 -18.46 -30.52 20.92
CA THR A 11 -17.69 -29.49 20.23
C THR A 11 -16.70 -30.15 19.29
N VAL A 12 -16.99 -30.07 17.99
CA VAL A 12 -16.00 -30.28 16.94
C VAL A 12 -15.03 -29.11 17.04
N PRO A 13 -13.72 -29.32 17.24
CA PRO A 13 -12.77 -28.23 17.10
C PRO A 13 -12.64 -27.97 15.59
N GLU A 14 -13.38 -26.98 15.08
CA GLU A 14 -13.03 -26.35 13.81
C GLU A 14 -11.69 -25.64 14.01
N ALA A 15 -10.61 -26.38 13.73
CA ALA A 15 -9.31 -25.83 13.51
C ALA A 15 -9.41 -24.84 12.35
N SER A 16 -9.57 -23.56 12.69
CA SER A 16 -9.43 -22.44 11.76
C SER A 16 -8.02 -22.51 11.17
N THR A 17 -7.91 -23.17 10.03
CA THR A 17 -6.69 -23.23 9.24
C THR A 17 -6.57 -21.89 8.54
N THR A 18 -6.17 -20.84 9.26
CA THR A 18 -5.77 -19.57 8.67
C THR A 18 -4.42 -19.78 8.00
N GLY A 19 -4.43 -20.43 6.84
CA GLY A 19 -3.42 -20.18 5.83
C GLY A 19 -3.38 -18.67 5.63
N SER A 20 -2.20 -18.07 5.83
CA SER A 20 -1.93 -16.63 5.77
C SER A 20 -2.28 -16.07 4.39
N ALA A 21 -3.58 -15.89 4.13
CA ALA A 21 -4.06 -15.23 2.94
C ALA A 21 -3.62 -13.77 3.02
N ALA A 22 -3.02 -13.28 1.93
CA ALA A 22 -2.67 -11.87 1.83
C ALA A 22 -3.91 -11.01 2.14
N PRO A 23 -3.77 -9.91 2.89
CA PRO A 23 -4.90 -9.05 3.22
C PRO A 23 -5.62 -8.64 1.93
N ARG A 24 -6.94 -8.44 1.99
CA ARG A 24 -7.79 -8.06 0.85
C ARG A 24 -8.23 -6.60 0.93
N SER A 25 -7.94 -5.91 2.04
CA SER A 25 -8.21 -4.49 2.23
C SER A 25 -7.16 -3.83 3.12
N LEU A 26 -7.09 -2.50 3.09
CA LEU A 26 -6.24 -1.72 4.00
C LEU A 26 -6.59 -1.98 5.47
N ALA A 27 -7.88 -2.12 5.80
CA ALA A 27 -8.30 -2.40 7.17
C ALA A 27 -7.82 -3.78 7.66
N GLU A 28 -7.87 -4.81 6.80
CA GLU A 28 -7.28 -6.12 7.13
C GLU A 28 -5.76 -6.03 7.29
N ALA A 29 -5.08 -5.28 6.42
CA ALA A 29 -3.64 -5.07 6.51
C ALA A 29 -3.24 -4.33 7.80
N LEU A 30 -4.04 -3.37 8.28
CA LEU A 30 -3.80 -2.68 9.55
C LEU A 30 -4.05 -3.58 10.77
N ARG A 31 -5.06 -4.46 10.72
CA ARG A 31 -5.33 -5.44 11.78
C ARG A 31 -4.22 -6.48 11.93
N ALA A 32 -3.48 -6.75 10.87
CA ALA A 32 -2.35 -7.68 10.88
C ALA A 32 -1.03 -7.06 11.37
N ARG A 33 -0.98 -5.74 11.62
CA ARG A 33 0.22 -5.07 12.14
C ARG A 33 0.34 -5.26 13.65
N ASP A 34 1.58 -5.23 14.13
CA ASP A 34 1.85 -5.13 15.54
C ASP A 34 1.70 -3.69 16.07
N ASP A 35 1.68 -3.55 17.40
CA ASP A 35 1.49 -2.27 18.07
C ASP A 35 2.61 -1.27 17.76
N ALA A 36 3.84 -1.75 17.56
CA ALA A 36 4.98 -0.92 17.20
C ALA A 36 4.79 -0.28 15.80
N ALA A 37 4.37 -1.07 14.82
CA ALA A 37 4.07 -0.59 13.46
C ALA A 37 2.85 0.33 13.43
N LEU A 38 1.84 0.08 14.26
CA LEU A 38 0.71 1.01 14.42
C LEU A 38 1.15 2.33 15.07
N GLY A 39 1.99 2.28 16.10
CA GLY A 39 2.58 3.47 16.71
C GLY A 39 3.40 4.29 15.71
N ALA A 40 4.24 3.63 14.91
CA ALA A 40 5.01 4.27 13.84
C ALA A 40 4.12 4.94 12.79
N LEU A 41 3.03 4.29 12.37
CA LEU A 41 2.04 4.88 11.48
C LEU A 41 1.43 6.17 12.05
N LEU A 42 1.02 6.15 13.32
CA LEU A 42 0.41 7.32 13.97
C LEU A 42 1.41 8.46 14.18
N HIS A 43 2.68 8.15 14.43
CA HIS A 43 3.75 9.14 14.50
C HIS A 43 4.03 9.78 13.12
N ALA A 44 4.08 8.96 12.07
CA ALA A 44 4.28 9.43 10.70
C ALA A 44 3.07 10.18 10.13
N ARG A 45 1.85 9.84 10.58
CA ARG A 45 0.58 10.43 10.13
C ARG A 45 -0.27 10.93 11.31
N PRO A 46 0.14 12.03 11.98
CA PRO A 46 -0.62 12.60 13.09
C PRO A 46 -2.01 13.09 12.68
N ASP A 47 -2.23 13.36 11.39
CA ASP A 47 -3.54 13.72 10.84
C ASP A 47 -4.60 12.60 10.98
N LEU A 48 -4.17 11.35 11.17
CA LEU A 48 -5.09 10.23 11.40
C LEU A 48 -5.77 10.27 12.77
N LEU A 49 -5.24 11.05 13.72
CA LEU A 49 -5.74 11.15 15.10
C LEU A 49 -6.77 12.26 15.29
N ASN A 50 -7.16 12.99 14.23
CA ASN A 50 -8.10 14.10 14.36
C ASN A 50 -9.38 13.91 13.52
N PRO A 51 -10.54 13.60 14.14
CA PRO A 51 -10.72 13.18 15.55
C PRO A 51 -10.17 11.78 15.81
N VAL A 52 -9.94 11.36 17.06
CA VAL A 52 -9.38 10.03 17.36
C VAL A 52 -10.31 8.94 16.82
N PRO A 53 -9.83 8.00 15.98
CA PRO A 53 -10.66 6.94 15.42
C PRO A 53 -11.04 5.93 16.51
N GLY A 54 -12.29 5.44 16.48
CA GLY A 54 -12.77 4.44 17.44
C GLY A 54 -12.30 3.01 17.14
N ASP A 55 -11.86 2.74 15.91
CA ASP A 55 -11.41 1.41 15.47
C ASP A 55 -10.49 1.50 14.23
N LEU A 56 -9.89 0.36 13.86
CA LEU A 56 -8.99 0.26 12.69
C LEU A 56 -9.69 0.43 11.34
N THR A 57 -11.01 0.21 11.26
CA THR A 57 -11.78 0.44 10.03
C THR A 57 -11.96 1.94 9.78
N GLN A 58 -12.26 2.71 10.83
CA GLN A 58 -12.29 4.17 10.79
C GLN A 58 -10.91 4.75 10.48
N LEU A 59 -9.85 4.20 11.09
CA LEU A 59 -8.47 4.57 10.79
C LEU A 59 -8.14 4.33 9.31
N ALA A 60 -8.45 3.15 8.77
CA ALA A 60 -8.24 2.82 7.35
C ALA A 60 -9.02 3.75 6.42
N THR A 61 -10.28 4.02 6.74
CA THR A 61 -11.14 4.93 5.96
C THR A 61 -10.54 6.34 5.93
N ARG A 62 -10.10 6.86 7.09
CA ARG A 62 -9.46 8.16 7.18
C ARG A 62 -8.14 8.20 6.42
N ALA A 63 -7.32 7.15 6.56
CA ALA A 63 -6.05 7.02 5.86
C ALA A 63 -6.19 7.04 4.33
N GLY A 64 -7.33 6.58 3.82
CA GLY A 64 -7.69 6.64 2.40
C GLY A 64 -8.27 7.98 1.94
N THR A 65 -8.56 8.94 2.82
CA THR A 65 -9.12 10.24 2.40
C THR A 65 -8.10 11.06 1.63
N ARG A 66 -8.57 11.83 0.64
CA ARG A 66 -7.72 12.68 -0.20
C ARG A 66 -6.80 13.61 0.60
N ALA A 67 -7.35 14.33 1.58
CA ALA A 67 -6.57 15.27 2.39
C ALA A 67 -5.45 14.57 3.19
N SER A 68 -5.74 13.37 3.71
CA SER A 68 -4.78 12.59 4.49
C SER A 68 -3.70 11.97 3.59
N VAL A 69 -4.08 11.49 2.40
CA VAL A 69 -3.14 10.96 1.40
C VAL A 69 -2.21 12.04 0.87
N VAL A 70 -2.72 13.23 0.52
CA VAL A 70 -1.88 14.36 0.06
C VAL A 70 -0.79 14.67 1.10
N ARG A 71 -1.17 14.80 2.38
CA ARG A 71 -0.21 15.04 3.47
C ARG A 71 0.81 13.91 3.62
N ALA A 72 0.42 12.66 3.38
CA ALA A 72 1.35 11.53 3.42
C ALA A 72 2.35 11.61 2.25
N LEU A 73 1.87 11.89 1.04
CA LEU A 73 2.72 12.06 -0.15
C LEU A 73 3.69 13.23 0.00
N ASP A 74 3.24 14.37 0.56
CA ASP A 74 4.08 15.56 0.81
C ASP A 74 5.23 15.30 1.80
N ARG A 75 5.13 14.26 2.62
CA ARG A 75 6.17 13.85 3.60
C ARG A 75 7.15 12.82 3.05
N LEU A 76 6.91 12.28 1.86
CA LEU A 76 7.81 11.29 1.27
C LEU A 76 9.09 11.96 0.78
N ASP A 77 10.20 11.24 0.92
CA ASP A 77 11.40 11.59 0.17
C ASP A 77 11.18 11.40 -1.34
N ARG A 78 12.09 11.95 -2.14
CA ARG A 78 11.98 11.93 -3.61
C ARG A 78 11.88 10.51 -4.17
N PHE A 79 12.63 9.56 -3.63
CA PHE A 79 12.68 8.20 -4.16
C PHE A 79 11.44 7.39 -3.76
N ALA A 80 10.95 7.56 -2.52
CA ALA A 80 9.68 7.00 -2.08
C ALA A 80 8.49 7.55 -2.87
N LEU A 81 8.48 8.85 -3.18
CA LEU A 81 7.48 9.46 -4.05
C LEU A 81 7.53 8.86 -5.47
N GLN A 82 8.72 8.80 -6.08
CA GLN A 82 8.92 8.17 -7.40
C GLN A 82 8.47 6.70 -7.41
N THR A 83 8.72 5.96 -6.33
CA THR A 83 8.25 4.58 -6.16
C THR A 83 6.72 4.50 -6.12
N ALA A 84 6.06 5.45 -5.46
CA ALA A 84 4.60 5.54 -5.43
C ALA A 84 4.02 5.91 -6.81
N GLU A 85 4.68 6.80 -7.56
CA GLU A 85 4.31 7.16 -8.94
C GLU A 85 4.42 5.96 -9.89
N ALA A 86 5.51 5.21 -9.80
CA ALA A 86 5.69 3.97 -10.56
C ALA A 86 4.60 2.94 -10.22
N LEU A 87 4.25 2.79 -8.94
CA LEU A 87 3.10 1.96 -8.53
C LEU A 87 1.76 2.46 -9.08
N ALA A 88 1.58 3.78 -9.27
CA ALA A 88 0.34 4.34 -9.77
C ALA A 88 0.06 3.98 -11.24
N VAL A 89 1.11 3.75 -12.04
CA VAL A 89 1.03 3.28 -13.44
C VAL A 89 1.18 1.77 -13.60
N ALA A 90 1.68 1.07 -12.59
CA ALA A 90 1.84 -0.38 -12.59
C ALA A 90 0.49 -1.13 -12.53
N PRO A 91 0.45 -2.42 -12.90
CA PRO A 91 -0.69 -3.31 -12.63
C PRO A 91 -1.13 -3.29 -11.16
N ASP A 92 -2.39 -3.63 -10.88
CA ASP A 92 -2.91 -3.75 -9.50
C ASP A 92 -3.55 -5.13 -9.28
N PRO A 93 -2.95 -6.01 -8.44
CA PRO A 93 -1.73 -5.79 -7.65
C PRO A 93 -0.45 -5.77 -8.51
N CYS A 94 0.62 -5.16 -7.97
CA CYS A 94 1.95 -5.14 -8.56
C CYS A 94 2.92 -6.01 -7.76
N ASP A 95 3.77 -6.79 -8.42
CA ASP A 95 4.89 -7.47 -7.75
C ASP A 95 6.15 -6.59 -7.72
N ARG A 96 7.08 -6.92 -6.81
CA ARG A 96 8.34 -6.21 -6.61
C ARG A 96 9.19 -6.10 -7.88
N ALA A 97 9.27 -7.17 -8.67
CA ALA A 97 10.14 -7.25 -9.83
C ALA A 97 9.60 -6.38 -10.98
N THR A 98 8.28 -6.38 -11.17
CA THR A 98 7.59 -5.48 -12.10
C THR A 98 7.83 -4.03 -11.72
N LEU A 99 7.70 -3.67 -10.43
CA LEU A 99 8.00 -2.31 -9.97
C LEU A 99 9.46 -1.93 -10.17
N GLU A 100 10.39 -2.83 -9.87
CA GLU A 100 11.82 -2.61 -10.10
C GLU A 100 12.09 -2.33 -11.59
N GLY A 101 11.52 -3.14 -12.50
CA GLY A 101 11.66 -2.95 -13.94
C GLY A 101 11.06 -1.64 -14.47
N LEU A 102 10.04 -1.08 -13.80
CA LEU A 102 9.54 0.26 -14.12
C LEU A 102 10.51 1.38 -13.69
N LEU A 103 11.20 1.20 -12.56
CA LEU A 103 12.14 2.18 -12.01
C LEU A 103 13.51 2.15 -12.71
N THR A 104 13.92 0.98 -13.21
CA THR A 104 15.22 0.77 -13.87
C THR A 104 15.12 0.71 -15.38
N GLY A 105 13.94 0.95 -15.94
CA GLY A 105 13.65 0.73 -17.36
C GLY A 105 13.49 -0.75 -17.72
N THR A 106 12.53 -1.02 -18.60
CA THR A 106 12.42 -2.32 -19.26
C THR A 106 13.19 -2.23 -20.58
N PRO A 107 14.12 -3.15 -20.89
CA PRO A 107 14.81 -3.13 -22.18
C PRO A 107 13.79 -3.41 -23.31
N GLY A 108 13.27 -2.36 -23.92
CA GLY A 108 12.28 -2.42 -24.98
C GLY A 108 12.01 -1.05 -25.59
N ALA A 109 12.11 -0.97 -26.92
CA ALA A 109 11.95 0.21 -27.78
C ALA A 109 13.16 1.17 -27.90
N GLY A 110 14.36 0.62 -28.15
CA GLY A 110 15.46 1.40 -28.77
C GLY A 110 16.20 2.39 -27.87
N GLU A 111 15.85 2.48 -26.59
CA GLU A 111 16.59 3.26 -25.61
C GLU A 111 17.77 2.45 -25.06
N ALA A 112 18.89 3.14 -24.78
CA ALA A 112 20.03 2.53 -24.13
C ALA A 112 19.63 2.06 -22.72
N PRO A 113 20.08 0.87 -22.27
CA PRO A 113 19.85 0.44 -20.90
C PRO A 113 20.33 1.49 -19.90
N PHE A 114 19.64 1.59 -18.77
CA PHE A 114 20.11 2.41 -17.66
C PHE A 114 21.47 1.91 -17.17
N ASP A 115 22.27 2.82 -16.59
CA ASP A 115 23.57 2.50 -15.99
C ASP A 115 23.41 1.40 -14.93
N GLU A 116 24.23 0.35 -15.00
CA GLU A 116 24.25 -0.75 -14.03
C GLU A 116 24.41 -0.25 -12.59
N ALA A 117 25.19 0.82 -12.37
CA ALA A 117 25.35 1.43 -11.06
C ALA A 117 24.02 2.03 -10.54
N LEU A 118 23.22 2.62 -11.42
CA LEU A 118 21.88 3.12 -11.08
C LEU A 118 20.94 1.96 -10.78
N VAL A 119 20.94 0.90 -11.59
CA VAL A 119 20.12 -0.29 -11.37
C VAL A 119 20.41 -0.91 -10.00
N ALA A 120 21.68 -1.04 -9.64
CA ALA A 120 22.11 -1.53 -8.34
C ALA A 120 21.65 -0.60 -7.20
N ALA A 121 21.75 0.72 -7.38
CA ALA A 121 21.29 1.70 -6.39
C ALA A 121 19.77 1.63 -6.17
N VAL A 122 18.97 1.49 -7.24
CA VAL A 122 17.52 1.31 -7.15
C VAL A 122 17.18 0.02 -6.41
N ARG A 123 17.81 -1.11 -6.76
CA ARG A 123 17.60 -2.39 -6.09
C ARG A 123 17.90 -2.31 -4.57
N ALA A 124 18.94 -1.57 -4.20
CA ALA A 124 19.32 -1.37 -2.80
C ALA A 124 18.37 -0.43 -2.04
N ALA A 125 17.87 0.63 -2.69
CA ALA A 125 17.01 1.63 -2.05
C ALA A 125 15.54 1.20 -1.97
N LEU A 126 15.07 0.36 -2.90
CA LEU A 126 13.67 -0.02 -3.05
C LEU A 126 13.05 -0.60 -1.76
N PRO A 127 13.67 -1.56 -1.05
CA PRO A 127 13.14 -2.08 0.21
C PRO A 127 12.82 -0.99 1.24
N GLY A 128 13.71 0.01 1.39
CA GLY A 128 13.53 1.12 2.30
C GLY A 128 12.37 2.03 1.89
N ALA A 129 12.27 2.37 0.60
CA ALA A 129 11.15 3.15 0.08
C ALA A 129 9.79 2.50 0.37
N LEU A 130 9.70 1.18 0.23
CA LEU A 130 8.46 0.44 0.48
C LEU A 130 8.14 0.30 1.95
N ALA A 131 9.15 0.17 2.80
CA ALA A 131 8.98 0.25 4.23
C ALA A 131 8.35 1.59 4.59
N THR A 132 8.89 2.71 4.10
CA THR A 132 8.31 4.05 4.30
C THR A 132 6.86 4.15 3.80
N LEU A 133 6.57 3.65 2.60
CA LEU A 133 5.21 3.67 2.04
C LEU A 133 4.22 2.79 2.84
N ARG A 134 4.68 1.66 3.37
CA ARG A 134 3.89 0.79 4.26
C ARG A 134 3.70 1.44 5.62
N ASP A 135 4.73 2.02 6.21
CA ASP A 135 4.66 2.70 7.51
C ASP A 135 3.66 3.85 7.47
N GLN A 136 3.58 4.58 6.35
CA GLN A 136 2.57 5.61 6.14
C GLN A 136 1.21 5.09 5.63
N ALA A 137 0.99 3.78 5.55
CA ALA A 137 -0.26 3.18 5.05
C ALA A 137 -0.69 3.71 3.65
N VAL A 138 0.28 4.07 2.82
CA VAL A 138 0.08 4.46 1.41
C VAL A 138 0.10 3.21 0.52
N VAL A 139 0.91 2.21 0.89
CA VAL A 139 0.96 0.89 0.27
C VAL A 139 0.64 -0.20 1.29
N TRP A 140 0.00 -1.26 0.84
CA TRP A 140 -0.26 -2.46 1.63
C TRP A 140 -0.07 -3.73 0.78
N GLY A 141 -0.03 -4.89 1.45
CA GLY A 141 0.32 -6.17 0.85
C GLY A 141 1.81 -6.49 0.93
N ASP A 142 2.13 -7.74 0.59
CA ASP A 142 3.50 -8.25 0.55
C ASP A 142 4.22 -7.83 -0.75
N ASP A 143 5.43 -8.33 -0.96
CA ASP A 143 6.24 -8.01 -2.14
C ASP A 143 5.72 -8.64 -3.44
N ARG A 144 4.73 -9.53 -3.38
CA ARG A 144 4.07 -10.12 -4.54
C ARG A 144 2.76 -9.42 -4.87
N THR A 145 2.12 -8.79 -3.89
CA THR A 145 0.82 -8.16 -4.06
C THR A 145 0.78 -6.73 -3.53
N LEU A 146 1.66 -5.87 -4.05
CA LEU A 146 1.70 -4.46 -3.67
C LEU A 146 0.47 -3.76 -4.18
N ARG A 147 -0.19 -3.06 -3.27
CA ARG A 147 -1.40 -2.31 -3.56
C ARG A 147 -1.25 -0.90 -3.05
N LEU A 148 -1.23 0.04 -3.99
CA LEU A 148 -1.29 1.46 -3.69
C LEU A 148 -2.72 1.80 -3.26
N VAL A 149 -2.88 2.62 -2.22
CA VAL A 149 -4.20 3.13 -1.85
C VAL A 149 -4.83 3.83 -3.04
N ARG A 150 -6.09 3.50 -3.35
CA ARG A 150 -6.82 3.98 -4.53
C ARG A 150 -6.69 5.49 -4.73
N THR A 151 -6.87 6.27 -3.67
CA THR A 151 -6.79 7.73 -3.75
C THR A 151 -5.37 8.24 -4.05
N ALA A 152 -4.32 7.55 -3.61
CA ALA A 152 -2.94 7.88 -4.00
C ALA A 152 -2.72 7.55 -5.48
N ARG A 153 -3.23 6.41 -5.96
CA ARG A 153 -3.20 6.06 -7.39
C ARG A 153 -3.91 7.12 -8.24
N GLU A 154 -5.08 7.58 -7.83
CA GLU A 154 -5.83 8.64 -8.53
C GLU A 154 -5.12 10.01 -8.52
N LEU A 155 -4.34 10.30 -7.47
CA LEU A 155 -3.57 11.54 -7.34
C LEU A 155 -2.29 11.55 -8.19
N LEU A 156 -1.63 10.40 -8.30
CA LEU A 156 -0.33 10.24 -8.96
C LEU A 156 -0.45 9.76 -10.41
N ALA A 157 -1.59 9.19 -10.80
CA ALA A 157 -1.80 8.74 -12.17
C ALA A 157 -1.65 9.93 -13.14
N PRO A 158 -0.97 9.75 -14.28
CA PRO A 158 -0.86 10.77 -15.29
C PRO A 158 -2.25 11.24 -15.73
N ALA A 159 -2.57 12.51 -15.49
CA ALA A 159 -3.80 13.09 -16.01
C ALA A 159 -3.66 13.23 -17.54
N PRO A 160 -4.69 12.89 -18.33
CA PRO A 160 -4.64 13.14 -19.76
C PRO A 160 -4.46 14.66 -19.97
N SER A 161 -3.35 15.04 -20.60
CA SER A 161 -3.17 16.39 -21.11
C SER A 161 -4.32 16.65 -22.07
N ARG A 162 -5.26 17.54 -21.70
CA ARG A 162 -6.34 17.94 -22.60
C ARG A 162 -5.67 18.49 -23.87
N PRO A 163 -5.89 17.92 -25.06
CA PRO A 163 -5.42 18.54 -26.28
C PRO A 163 -6.02 19.95 -26.33
N SER A 164 -5.17 20.96 -26.53
CA SER A 164 -5.62 22.32 -26.75
C SER A 164 -6.64 22.32 -27.90
N PRO A 165 -7.78 23.03 -27.78
CA PRO A 165 -8.84 23.01 -28.79
C PRO A 165 -8.45 23.65 -30.14
N THR A 166 -7.25 24.21 -30.25
CA THR A 166 -6.73 24.78 -31.50
C THR A 166 -6.01 23.68 -32.29
N GLY A 167 -6.78 22.96 -33.10
CA GLY A 167 -6.25 22.05 -34.12
C GLY A 167 -5.45 22.79 -35.18
N LEU A 168 -4.15 22.96 -34.93
CA LEU A 168 -3.16 23.37 -35.92
C LEU A 168 -1.99 22.39 -35.86
N GLY A 169 -2.14 21.33 -36.64
CA GLY A 169 -1.10 20.41 -37.10
C GLY A 169 -1.42 20.03 -38.53
#